data_AF-A0A924G4X2-F1
#
_entry.id   AF-A0A924G4X2-F1
#
_cell.length_a   1.000
_cell.length_b   1.000
_cell.length_c   1.000
_cell.angle_alpha   90.00
_cell.angle_beta   90.00
_cell.angle_gamma   90.00
#
_symmetry.space_group_name_H-M   'P 1'
#
loop_
_entity.id
_entity.type
_entity.pdbx_description
1 polymer ?
#
loop_
_entity_poly.entity_id
_entity_poly.type
_entity_poly.pdbx_seq_one_letter_code
_entity_poly.pdbx_strand_id
1 'polypeptide(L)'
;MKKIFPLFQWRHCLILPLLVLFSVAANASSHREAPLIANDPLADNTDVYAFRSPDDTTMVTLIANFIPFQLPEGGPNYYNFSPNVRY
;
A
#
# COMPACT_ATOMS: atom_id res chain seq x y z
N MET A 1 -8.93 62.98 9.53
CA MET A 1 -8.82 62.03 8.40
C MET A 1 -8.86 60.61 8.96
N LYS A 2 -9.98 59.88 8.79
CA LYS A 2 -10.15 58.52 9.32
C LYS A 2 -9.51 57.54 8.34
N LYS A 3 -8.40 56.89 8.71
CA LYS A 3 -7.78 55.82 7.93
C LYS A 3 -8.62 54.55 8.10
N ILE A 4 -9.44 54.23 7.10
CA ILE A 4 -10.16 52.96 6.99
C ILE A 4 -9.13 51.90 6.61
N PHE A 5 -8.80 51.00 7.54
CA PHE A 5 -8.00 49.81 7.24
C PHE A 5 -8.83 48.86 6.36
N PRO A 6 -8.27 48.29 5.28
CA PRO A 6 -9.03 47.42 4.41
C PRO A 6 -9.30 46.08 5.11
N LEU A 7 -10.56 45.78 5.36
CA LEU A 7 -11.07 44.46 5.83
C LEU A 7 -10.70 43.28 4.89
N PHE A 8 -10.02 43.55 3.78
CA PHE A 8 -9.75 42.60 2.72
C PHE A 8 -8.64 41.58 3.04
N GLN A 9 -7.74 41.87 3.99
CA GLN A 9 -6.57 41.01 4.23
C GLN A 9 -6.81 39.82 5.18
N TRP A 10 -7.93 39.79 5.91
CA TRP A 10 -8.23 38.74 6.90
C TRP A 10 -8.95 37.51 6.33
N ARG A 11 -9.46 37.60 5.10
CA ARG A 11 -10.25 36.51 4.48
C ARG A 11 -9.43 35.25 4.24
N HIS A 12 -8.11 35.38 4.08
CA HIS A 12 -7.21 34.27 3.84
C HIS A 12 -6.74 33.57 5.13
N CYS A 13 -6.86 34.22 6.30
CA CYS A 13 -6.46 33.64 7.60
C CYS A 13 -7.35 32.47 8.04
N LEU A 14 -8.58 32.39 7.55
CA LEU A 14 -9.54 31.34 7.96
C LEU A 14 -9.57 30.14 7.00
N ILE A 15 -9.02 30.27 5.80
CA ILE A 15 -9.10 29.22 4.76
C ILE A 15 -8.09 28.10 5.04
N LEU A 16 -6.88 28.45 5.47
CA LEU A 16 -5.82 27.51 5.83
C LEU A 16 -6.18 26.57 6.99
N PRO A 17 -6.67 27.03 8.15
CA PRO A 17 -7.07 26.13 9.23
C PRO A 17 -8.28 25.25 8.88
N LEU A 18 -9.18 25.72 8.02
CA LEU A 18 -10.33 24.94 7.56
C LEU A 18 -9.91 23.75 6.66
N LEU A 19 -8.89 23.93 5.83
CA LEU A 19 -8.33 22.84 4.99
C LEU A 19 -7.67 21.74 5.82
N VAL A 20 -7.04 22.08 6.95
CA VAL A 20 -6.44 21.09 7.87
C VAL A 20 -7.52 20.23 8.55
N LEU A 21 -8.67 20.82 8.90
CA LEU A 21 -9.80 20.08 9.48
C LEU A 21 -10.47 19.12 8.48
N PHE A 22 -10.25 19.32 7.17
CA PHE A 22 -10.76 18.46 6.10
C PHE A 22 -9.74 17.42 5.62
N SER A 23 -8.59 17.25 6.28
CA SER A 23 -7.70 16.13 5.97
C SER A 23 -8.36 14.82 6.40
N VAL A 24 -9.06 14.17 5.47
CA VAL A 24 -9.58 12.83 5.66
C VAL A 24 -8.38 11.90 5.83
N ALA A 25 -8.34 11.15 6.93
CA ALA A 25 -7.36 10.10 7.10
C ALA A 25 -7.51 9.10 5.94
N ALA A 26 -6.52 9.03 5.07
CA ALA A 26 -6.51 8.05 4.00
C ALA A 26 -6.32 6.67 4.63
N ASN A 27 -7.27 5.76 4.41
CA ASN A 27 -7.10 4.36 4.77
C ASN A 27 -6.21 3.70 3.73
N ALA A 28 -5.19 2.96 4.17
CA ALA A 28 -4.44 2.08 3.29
C ALA A 28 -5.35 0.92 2.87
N SER A 29 -5.36 0.59 1.58
CA SER A 29 -6.06 -0.59 1.07
C SER A 29 -5.23 -1.83 1.30
N SER A 30 -5.88 -2.93 1.70
CA SER A 30 -5.23 -4.24 1.83
C SER A 30 -5.30 -5.00 0.52
N HIS A 31 -4.18 -5.59 0.09
CA HIS A 31 -4.13 -6.44 -1.11
C HIS A 31 -5.06 -7.67 -0.99
N ARG A 32 -5.26 -8.16 0.24
CA ARG A 32 -6.18 -9.27 0.54
C ARG A 32 -7.65 -8.92 0.35
N GLU A 33 -7.99 -7.64 0.27
CA GLU A 33 -9.37 -7.18 0.00
C GLU A 33 -9.70 -7.15 -1.50
N ALA A 34 -8.71 -7.39 -2.37
CA ALA A 34 -8.96 -7.52 -3.80
C ALA A 34 -9.91 -8.70 -4.05
N PRO A 35 -11.04 -8.53 -4.77
CA PRO A 35 -12.12 -9.53 -4.82
C PRO A 35 -11.69 -10.93 -5.27
N LEU A 36 -10.73 -11.05 -6.18
CA LEU A 36 -10.24 -12.35 -6.64
C LEU A 36 -9.29 -13.00 -5.63
N ILE A 37 -8.40 -12.22 -5.01
CA ILE A 37 -7.45 -12.70 -4.00
C ILE A 37 -8.16 -13.04 -2.69
N ALA A 38 -9.23 -12.32 -2.35
CA ALA A 38 -10.08 -12.66 -1.21
C ALA A 38 -10.70 -14.06 -1.34
N ASN A 39 -10.99 -14.50 -2.58
CA ASN A 39 -11.54 -15.83 -2.87
C ASN A 39 -10.45 -16.89 -3.13
N ASP A 40 -9.23 -16.50 -3.50
CA ASP A 40 -8.06 -17.37 -3.65
C ASP A 40 -6.82 -16.78 -2.94
N PRO A 41 -6.78 -16.86 -1.60
CA PRO A 41 -5.71 -16.24 -0.81
C PRO A 41 -4.35 -16.91 -0.98
N LEU A 42 -4.28 -18.10 -1.58
CA LEU A 42 -3.01 -18.78 -1.87
C LEU A 42 -2.36 -18.25 -3.16
N ALA A 43 -3.10 -17.50 -3.97
CA ALA A 43 -2.59 -16.75 -5.12
C ALA A 43 -2.17 -15.31 -4.76
N ASP A 44 -2.25 -14.94 -3.47
CA ASP A 44 -1.87 -13.62 -2.96
C ASP A 44 -0.37 -13.38 -3.09
N ASN A 45 0.05 -12.70 -4.17
CA ASN A 45 1.42 -12.25 -4.40
C ASN A 45 1.68 -10.95 -3.63
N THR A 46 2.67 -10.95 -2.75
CA THR A 46 2.99 -9.78 -1.94
C THR A 46 4.02 -8.88 -2.62
N ASP A 47 5.05 -9.48 -3.21
CA ASP A 47 6.20 -8.75 -3.77
C ASP A 47 6.88 -9.56 -4.88
N VAL A 48 7.37 -8.85 -5.90
CA VAL A 48 8.22 -9.42 -6.96
C VAL A 48 9.49 -8.60 -7.08
N TYR A 49 10.63 -9.29 -7.05
CA TYR A 49 11.95 -8.73 -7.28
C TYR A 49 12.52 -9.30 -8.57
N ALA A 50 12.98 -8.40 -9.43
CA ALA A 50 13.62 -8.75 -10.69
C ALA A 50 14.95 -8.01 -10.80
N PHE A 51 16.03 -8.74 -10.97
CA PHE A 51 17.36 -8.16 -11.13
C PHE A 51 18.19 -8.99 -12.08
N ARG A 52 19.17 -8.34 -12.71
CA ARG A 52 20.16 -9.00 -13.56
C ARG A 52 20.92 -10.01 -12.72
N SER A 53 20.99 -11.27 -13.15
CA SER A 53 21.60 -12.32 -12.33
C SER A 53 23.08 -11.99 -12.06
N PRO A 54 23.54 -12.11 -10.79
CA PRO A 54 24.94 -11.89 -10.45
C PRO A 54 25.86 -12.96 -11.03
N ASP A 55 25.33 -14.16 -11.30
CA ASP A 55 26.09 -15.31 -11.79
C ASP A 55 26.15 -15.36 -13.32
N ASP A 56 25.09 -14.88 -14.00
CA ASP A 56 25.05 -14.73 -15.45
C ASP A 56 24.33 -13.43 -15.83
N THR A 57 25.11 -12.49 -16.31
CA THR A 57 24.62 -11.15 -16.63
C THR A 57 23.76 -11.11 -17.92
N THR A 58 23.59 -12.21 -18.64
CA THR A 58 22.63 -12.33 -19.75
C THR A 58 21.25 -12.82 -19.30
N MET A 59 21.12 -13.25 -18.03
CA MET A 59 19.89 -13.70 -17.41
C MET A 59 19.30 -12.70 -16.41
N VAL A 60 18.02 -12.89 -16.11
CA VAL A 60 17.29 -12.20 -15.04
C VAL A 60 16.92 -13.21 -13.97
N THR A 61 17.23 -12.88 -12.71
CA THR A 61 16.75 -13.61 -11.54
C THR A 61 15.43 -12.98 -11.10
N LEU A 62 14.42 -13.83 -10.94
CA LEU A 62 13.12 -13.46 -10.39
C LEU A 62 12.95 -14.11 -9.01
N ILE A 63 12.48 -13.32 -8.04
CA ILE A 63 12.08 -13.78 -6.72
C ILE A 63 10.67 -13.24 -6.47
N ALA A 64 9.73 -14.10 -6.06
CA ALA A 64 8.37 -13.70 -5.76
C ALA A 64 7.92 -14.28 -4.42
N ASN A 65 7.22 -13.48 -3.63
CA ASN A 65 6.67 -13.85 -2.34
C ASN A 65 5.17 -14.03 -2.43
N PHE A 66 4.65 -15.10 -1.85
CA PHE A 66 3.22 -15.38 -1.80
C PHE A 66 2.80 -15.72 -0.38
N ILE A 67 1.51 -15.57 -0.09
CA ILE A 67 0.89 -15.87 1.22
C ILE A 67 1.43 -14.93 2.31
N PRO A 68 0.84 -13.73 2.49
CA PRO A 68 1.34 -12.74 3.44
C PRO A 68 1.11 -13.14 4.90
N PHE A 69 1.82 -12.46 5.81
CA PHE A 69 1.61 -12.52 7.27
C PHE A 69 1.76 -13.92 7.89
N GLN A 70 2.90 -14.56 7.65
CA GLN A 70 3.26 -15.86 8.23
C GLN A 70 3.92 -15.71 9.62
N LEU A 71 3.14 -15.33 10.63
CA LEU A 71 3.66 -15.13 11.99
C LEU A 71 3.95 -16.47 12.69
N PRO A 72 5.11 -16.63 13.36
CA PRO A 72 5.53 -17.90 13.96
C PRO A 72 4.68 -18.32 15.18
N GLU A 73 4.01 -17.37 15.83
CA GLU A 73 3.23 -17.56 17.06
C GLU A 73 1.81 -18.11 16.85
N GLY A 74 1.36 -18.26 15.60
CA GLY A 74 0.00 -18.69 15.25
C GLY A 74 -0.18 -20.19 14.94
N GLY A 75 0.73 -21.06 15.42
CA GLY A 75 0.88 -22.43 14.93
C GLY A 75 -0.39 -23.31 14.97
N PRO A 76 -0.38 -24.51 14.34
CA PRO A 76 0.60 -25.00 13.38
C PRO A 76 0.49 -24.26 12.02
N ASN A 77 1.64 -23.92 11.45
CA ASN A 77 1.75 -23.14 10.23
C ASN A 77 1.61 -24.02 8.98
N TYR A 78 0.54 -23.83 8.21
CA TYR A 78 0.26 -24.59 6.98
C TYR A 78 0.32 -23.67 5.75
N TYR A 79 1.46 -23.02 5.54
CA TYR A 79 1.70 -22.18 4.36
C TYR A 79 2.26 -23.03 3.22
N ASN A 80 1.38 -23.64 2.45
CA ASN A 80 1.74 -24.46 1.30
C ASN A 80 1.31 -23.77 0.02
N PHE A 81 2.11 -23.94 -1.03
CA PHE A 81 1.69 -23.57 -2.38
C PHE A 81 0.50 -24.43 -2.83
N SER A 82 -0.47 -23.78 -3.45
CA SER A 82 -1.64 -24.47 -4.01
C SER A 82 -1.26 -25.14 -5.33
N PRO A 83 -1.60 -26.42 -5.55
CA PRO A 83 -1.41 -27.04 -6.86
C PRO A 83 -2.32 -26.46 -7.95
N ASN A 84 -3.31 -25.65 -7.57
CA ASN A 84 -4.28 -25.04 -8.49
C ASN A 84 -3.90 -23.61 -8.92
N VAL A 85 -2.82 -23.05 -8.36
CA VAL A 85 -2.34 -21.69 -8.69
C VAL A 85 -1.13 -21.79 -9.61
N ARG A 86 -1.05 -20.89 -10.59
CA ARG A 86 0.14 -20.71 -11.42
C ARG A 86 0.99 -19.58 -10.85
N TYR A 87 2.07 -19.97 -10.20
CA TYR A 87 3.09 -19.07 -9.65
C TYR A 87 4.10 -18.64 -10.72
#